data_AF-A0A643BXL8-F1
#
_entry.id   AF-A0A643BXL8-F1
#
_cell.length_a   1.000
_cell.length_b   1.000
_cell.length_c   1.000
_cell.angle_alpha   90.00
_cell.angle_beta   90.00
_cell.angle_gamma   90.00
#
_symmetry.space_group_name_H-M   'P 1'
#
loop_
_entity.id
_entity.type
_entity.pdbx_description
1 polymer ?
#
loop_
_entity_poly.entity_id
_entity_poly.type
_entity_poly.pdbx_seq_one_letter_code
_entity_poly.pdbx_strand_id
1 'polypeptide(L)'
;GEYVKALECAKAYLLLHPDDEDVRDNVDYYESLLDDSTDPASIQAREDLAMFVKHHKLESELIKSAAEGLGFSYTEPVRAKRREEKVFKGTIRWTSYL
;
A
#
# COMPACT_ATOMS: atom_id res chain seq x y z
N GLY A 1 10.31 -19.16 -4.42
CA GLY A 1 9.92 -17.87 -5.04
C GLY A 1 10.48 -16.74 -4.20
N GLU A 2 10.44 -15.50 -4.67
CA GLU A 2 10.85 -14.33 -3.87
C GLU A 2 9.70 -13.88 -2.95
N TYR A 3 9.33 -14.72 -1.97
CA TYR A 3 8.19 -14.47 -1.08
C TYR A 3 8.40 -13.26 -0.17
N VAL A 4 9.65 -12.98 0.22
CA VAL A 4 10.02 -11.78 1.00
C VAL A 4 9.64 -10.50 0.25
N LYS A 5 10.02 -10.38 -1.03
CA LYS A 5 9.67 -9.19 -1.83
C LYS A 5 8.18 -9.08 -2.11
N ALA A 6 7.50 -10.21 -2.28
CA ALA A 6 6.05 -10.23 -2.43
C ALA A 6 5.34 -9.73 -1.15
N LEU A 7 5.85 -10.12 0.01
CA LEU A 7 5.39 -9.66 1.32
C LEU A 7 5.65 -8.16 1.53
N GLU A 8 6.84 -7.66 1.19
CA GLU A 8 7.15 -6.22 1.22
C GLU A 8 6.16 -5.42 0.36
N CYS A 9 5.91 -5.87 -0.87
CA CYS A 9 4.96 -5.24 -1.79
C CYS A 9 3.51 -5.27 -1.25
N ALA A 10 3.07 -6.40 -0.71
CA ALA A 10 1.72 -6.53 -0.17
C ALA A 10 1.52 -5.64 1.07
N LYS A 11 2.50 -5.62 1.99
CA LYS A 11 2.51 -4.70 3.14
C LYS A 11 2.51 -3.24 2.71
N ALA A 12 3.27 -2.90 1.67
CA ALA A 12 3.30 -1.55 1.10
C ALA A 12 1.94 -1.15 0.51
N TYR A 13 1.29 -2.03 -0.26
CA TYR A 13 -0.05 -1.76 -0.80
C TYR A 13 -1.09 -1.48 0.29
N LEU A 14 -1.07 -2.25 1.38
CA LEU A 14 -1.98 -2.08 2.52
C LEU A 14 -1.79 -0.72 3.24
N LEU A 15 -0.64 -0.05 3.12
CA LEU A 15 -0.48 1.32 3.64
C LEU A 15 -1.43 2.32 2.96
N LEU A 16 -1.76 2.11 1.69
CA LEU A 16 -2.69 2.97 0.94
C LEU A 16 -4.12 2.43 0.97
N HIS A 17 -4.28 1.13 1.14
CA HIS A 17 -5.56 0.43 1.07
C HIS A 17 -5.72 -0.55 2.24
N PRO A 18 -5.88 -0.04 3.49
CA PRO A 18 -5.93 -0.88 4.68
C PRO A 18 -7.12 -1.86 4.69
N ASP A 19 -8.19 -1.52 3.96
CA ASP A 19 -9.44 -2.28 3.89
C ASP A 19 -9.46 -3.34 2.77
N ASP A 20 -8.37 -3.55 2.04
CA ASP A 20 -8.32 -4.57 0.97
C ASP A 20 -8.08 -5.97 1.56
N GLU A 21 -9.16 -6.73 1.77
CA GLU A 21 -9.13 -8.08 2.34
C GLU A 21 -8.35 -9.08 1.47
N ASP A 22 -8.46 -9.00 0.13
CA ASP A 22 -7.74 -9.92 -0.76
C ASP A 22 -6.22 -9.77 -0.64
N VAL A 23 -5.73 -8.54 -0.42
CA VAL A 23 -4.31 -8.30 -0.22
C VAL A 23 -3.85 -8.72 1.18
N ARG A 24 -4.75 -8.70 2.16
CA ARG A 24 -4.48 -9.25 3.50
C ARG A 24 -4.30 -10.77 3.45
N ASP A 25 -5.14 -11.47 2.70
CA ASP A 25 -4.99 -12.91 2.48
C ASP A 25 -3.66 -13.24 1.76
N ASN A 26 -3.20 -12.37 0.85
CA ASN A 26 -1.89 -12.52 0.22
C ASN A 26 -0.73 -12.38 1.22
N VAL A 27 -0.83 -11.46 2.19
CA VAL A 27 0.16 -11.31 3.27
C VAL A 27 0.25 -12.61 4.07
N ASP A 28 -0.89 -13.12 4.54
CA ASP A 28 -0.95 -14.35 5.33
C ASP A 28 -0.38 -15.55 4.56
N TYR A 29 -0.70 -15.64 3.25
CA TYR A 29 -0.16 -16.67 2.37
C TYR A 29 1.38 -16.59 2.27
N TYR A 30 1.95 -15.40 2.03
CA TYR A 30 3.41 -15.26 1.95
C TYR A 30 4.11 -15.47 3.29
N GLU A 31 3.49 -15.07 4.40
CA GLU A 31 4.02 -15.31 5.74
C GLU A 31 4.09 -16.80 6.06
N SER A 32 3.07 -17.59 5.64
CA SER A 32 3.07 -19.05 5.81
C SER A 32 4.14 -19.80 5.00
N LEU A 33 4.72 -19.15 3.98
CA LEU A 33 5.73 -19.72 3.09
C LEU A 33 7.16 -19.31 3.45
N LEU A 34 7.34 -18.48 4.48
CA LEU A 34 8.66 -18.15 5.01
C LEU A 34 9.23 -19.35 5.76
N ASP A 35 10.54 -19.56 5.64
CA ASP A 35 11.25 -20.52 6.47
C ASP A 35 11.20 -20.10 7.95
N ASP A 36 11.20 -21.07 8.87
CA ASP A 36 11.24 -20.86 10.32
C ASP A 36 12.42 -19.97 10.80
N SER A 37 13.41 -19.73 9.94
CA SER A 37 14.56 -18.86 10.20
C SER A 37 14.31 -17.37 9.93
N THR A 38 13.22 -17.02 9.25
CA THR A 38 12.90 -15.64 8.87
C THR A 38 11.72 -15.13 9.68
N ASP A 39 11.94 -14.10 10.49
CA ASP A 39 10.86 -13.45 11.23
C ASP A 39 10.02 -12.57 10.27
N PRO A 40 8.74 -12.90 10.01
CA PRO A 40 7.87 -12.08 9.16
C PRO A 40 7.70 -10.65 9.67
N ALA A 41 7.86 -10.41 10.98
CA ALA A 41 7.77 -9.07 11.57
C ALA A 41 8.99 -8.19 11.21
N SER A 42 10.13 -8.80 10.86
CA SER A 42 11.31 -8.07 10.38
C SER A 42 11.12 -7.53 8.95
N ILE A 43 10.18 -8.09 8.19
CA ILE A 43 9.89 -7.70 6.80
C ILE A 43 8.88 -6.55 6.83
N GLN A 44 9.40 -5.34 6.62
CA GLN A 44 8.62 -4.09 6.62
C GLN A 44 8.08 -3.76 5.23
N ALA A 45 7.10 -2.85 5.20
CA ALA A 45 6.66 -2.24 3.94
C ALA A 45 7.83 -1.52 3.26
N ARG A 46 7.79 -1.45 1.92
CA ARG A 46 8.83 -0.79 1.13
C ARG A 46 9.05 0.65 1.60
N GLU A 47 10.31 0.99 1.90
CA GLU A 47 10.68 2.24 2.57
C GLU A 47 10.30 3.48 1.76
N ASP A 48 10.43 3.41 0.43
CA ASP A 48 10.03 4.45 -0.51
C ASP A 48 8.55 4.80 -0.40
N LEU A 49 7.67 3.79 -0.31
CA LEU A 49 6.24 3.98 -0.19
C LEU A 49 5.84 4.46 1.20
N ALA A 50 6.50 3.97 2.25
CA ALA A 50 6.30 4.46 3.61
C ALA A 50 6.68 5.96 3.72
N MET A 51 7.80 6.36 3.11
CA MET A 51 8.18 7.77 3.02
C MET A 51 7.18 8.58 2.19
N PHE A 52 6.72 8.06 1.05
CA PHE A 52 5.73 8.73 0.21
C PHE A 52 4.42 8.98 0.98
N VAL A 53 3.86 7.98 1.65
CA VAL A 53 2.62 8.12 2.44
C VAL A 53 2.80 9.17 3.55
N LYS A 54 3.96 9.17 4.22
CA LYS A 54 4.27 10.16 5.25
C LYS A 54 4.36 11.58 4.67
N HIS A 55 5.07 11.75 3.56
CA HIS A 55 5.25 13.05 2.91
C HIS A 55 3.91 13.59 2.40
N HIS A 56 3.17 12.76 1.66
CA HIS A 56 1.85 13.06 1.12
C HIS A 56 0.88 13.52 2.21
N LYS A 57 0.88 12.85 3.37
CA LYS A 57 0.03 13.22 4.52
C LYS A 57 0.37 14.62 5.05
N LEU A 58 1.66 14.91 5.24
CA LEU A 58 2.11 16.22 5.73
C LEU A 58 1.80 17.34 4.75
N GLU A 59 2.05 17.13 3.46
CA GLU A 59 1.71 18.10 2.41
C GLU A 59 0.21 18.36 2.36
N SER A 60 -0.60 17.31 2.47
CA SER A 60 -2.06 17.43 2.50
C SER A 60 -2.55 18.24 3.69
N GLU A 61 -2.00 17.99 4.89
CA GLU A 61 -2.33 18.76 6.10
C GLU A 61 -1.89 20.22 5.98
N LEU A 62 -0.71 20.48 5.41
CA LEU A 62 -0.22 21.83 5.15
C LEU A 62 -1.13 22.59 4.19
N ILE A 63 -1.55 21.96 3.09
CA ILE A 63 -2.47 22.59 2.12
C ILE A 63 -3.84 22.83 2.76
N LYS A 64 -4.37 21.88 3.55
CA LYS A 64 -5.64 22.05 4.27
C LYS A 64 -5.59 23.25 5.21
N SER A 65 -4.55 23.36 6.03
CA SER A 65 -4.41 24.47 6.97
C SER A 65 -4.25 25.83 6.25
N ALA A 66 -3.51 25.87 5.13
CA ALA A 66 -3.38 27.08 4.32
C ALA A 66 -4.71 27.47 3.64
N ALA A 67 -5.46 26.50 3.12
CA ALA A 67 -6.77 26.72 2.51
C ALA A 67 -7.77 27.29 3.52
N GLU A 68 -7.84 26.70 4.71
CA GLU A 68 -8.67 27.19 5.82
C GLU A 68 -8.33 28.63 6.21
N GLY A 69 -7.03 28.95 6.28
CA GLY A 69 -6.57 30.32 6.54
C GLY A 69 -6.93 31.34 5.45
N LEU A 70 -7.10 30.89 4.20
CA LEU A 70 -7.49 31.70 3.04
C LEU A 70 -9.01 31.72 2.79
N GLY A 71 -9.79 30.99 3.60
CA GLY A 71 -11.25 30.98 3.51
C GLY A 71 -11.82 30.07 2.42
N PHE A 72 -11.06 29.06 1.95
CA PHE A 72 -11.58 28.02 1.06
C PHE A 72 -11.31 26.61 1.61
N SER A 73 -12.11 25.63 1.20
CA SER A 73 -11.93 24.23 1.61
C SER A 73 -11.10 23.47 0.58
N TYR A 74 -9.97 22.91 0.99
CA TYR A 74 -9.25 21.94 0.17
C TYR A 74 -9.73 20.52 0.44
N THR A 75 -10.14 19.82 -0.61
CA THR A 75 -10.46 18.38 -0.56
C THR A 75 -9.54 17.66 -1.51
N GLU A 76 -8.84 16.63 -1.02
CA GLU A 76 -7.98 15.81 -1.87
C GLU A 76 -8.81 15.11 -2.95
N PRO A 77 -8.32 15.09 -4.21
CA PRO A 77 -8.98 14.34 -5.26
C PRO A 77 -8.92 12.84 -4.93
N VAL A 78 -10.08 12.22 -4.75
CA VAL A 78 -10.16 10.78 -4.52
C VAL A 78 -9.66 10.06 -5.77
N ARG A 79 -8.57 9.30 -5.65
CA ARG A 79 -8.14 8.40 -6.74
C ARG A 79 -9.24 7.37 -6.91
N ALA A 80 -10.07 7.52 -7.94
CA ALA A 80 -11.18 6.63 -8.21
C ALA A 80 -10.66 5.19 -8.18
N LYS A 81 -11.25 4.33 -7.34
CA LYS A 81 -10.97 2.89 -7.36
C LYS A 81 -11.39 2.39 -8.74
N ARG A 82 -10.43 2.32 -9.66
CA ARG A 82 -10.62 1.61 -10.92
C ARG A 82 -10.92 0.18 -10.46
N ARG A 83 -12.16 -0.28 -10.63
CA ARG A 83 -12.51 -1.70 -10.45
C ARG A 83 -11.70 -2.45 -11.49
N GLU A 84 -10.46 -2.75 -11.17
CA GLU A 84 -9.69 -3.75 -11.89
C GLU A 84 -10.33 -5.07 -11.50
N GLU A 85 -10.96 -5.75 -12.45
CA GLU A 85 -11.32 -7.15 -12.31
C GLU A 85 -10.06 -7.89 -11.86
N LYS A 86 -9.97 -8.19 -10.57
CA LYS A 86 -8.93 -9.05 -10.01
C LYS A 86 -9.15 -10.43 -10.63
N VAL A 87 -8.44 -10.71 -11.73
CA VAL A 87 -8.42 -12.05 -12.32
C VAL A 87 -7.60 -12.94 -11.38
N PHE A 88 -8.29 -13.53 -10.40
CA PHE A 88 -7.78 -14.62 -9.58
C PHE A 88 -7.72 -15.88 -10.44
N LYS A 89 -6.58 -16.09 -11.13
CA LYS A 89 -6.15 -17.40 -11.65
C LYS A 89 -4.66 -17.36 -12.01
N GLY A 90 -3.83 -17.72 -11.04
CA GLY A 90 -2.55 -18.42 -11.26
C GLY A 90 -1.42 -17.73 -12.04
N THR A 91 -1.53 -16.48 -12.48
CA THR A 91 -0.44 -15.78 -13.17
C THR A 91 -0.52 -14.30 -12.87
N ILE A 92 0.17 -13.85 -11.82
CA ILE A 92 0.19 -12.44 -11.48
C ILE A 92 1.25 -11.74 -12.34
N ARG A 93 0.80 -11.03 -13.38
CA ARG A 93 1.60 -10.05 -14.11
C ARG A 93 1.45 -8.70 -13.39
N TRP A 94 2.33 -8.44 -12.43
CA TRP A 94 2.49 -7.12 -11.81
C TRP A 94 3.31 -6.21 -12.75
N THR A 95 2.71 -5.60 -13.77
CA THR A 95 3.43 -4.63 -14.64
C THR A 95 2.84 -3.22 -14.62
N SER A 96 2.06 -2.85 -13.61
CA SER A 96 1.39 -1.55 -13.61
C SER A 96 1.41 -0.79 -12.28
N TYR A 97 2.17 -1.27 -11.30
CA TYR A 97 2.28 -0.66 -9.97
C TYR A 97 3.71 -0.20 -9.66
N LEU A 98 4.36 0.50 -10.61
CA LEU A 98 5.46 1.45 -10.38
C LEU A 98 5.41 2.50 -11.49
#